data_AF-A0A256HGU3-F1
#
_entry.id   AF-A0A256HGU3-F1
#
_cell.length_a   1.000
_cell.length_b   1.000
_cell.length_c   1.000
_cell.angle_alpha   90.00
_cell.angle_beta   90.00
_cell.angle_gamma   90.00
#
_symmetry.space_group_name_H-M   'P 1'
#
loop_
_entity.id
_entity.type
_entity.pdbx_description
1 polymer ?
#
loop_
_entity_poly.entity_id
_entity_poly.type
_entity_poly.pdbx_seq_one_letter_code
_entity_poly.pdbx_strand_id
1 'polypeptide(L)'
;RAKLEPTRTNVIADQFFAELREKHDVDDAIFLVDGAVPLHRACEKHGLDFRYERHGNRNSVERVFREIKRRTTSFSNCFSNAEAETADEWLRSFAFAWNQLI
;
A
#
# COMPACT_ATOMS: atom_id res chain seq x y z
N ARG A 1 -18.38 6.67 -11.73
CA ARG A 1 -17.01 6.12 -11.58
C ARG A 1 -16.13 7.21 -10.99
N ALA A 2 -15.77 7.14 -9.71
CA ALA A 2 -14.83 8.08 -9.11
C ALA A 2 -13.45 7.87 -9.78
N LYS A 3 -12.85 8.95 -10.29
CA LYS A 3 -11.51 8.93 -10.86
C LYS A 3 -10.56 9.39 -9.77
N LEU A 4 -9.78 8.46 -9.22
CA LEU A 4 -8.72 8.79 -8.28
C LEU A 4 -7.53 9.31 -9.09
N GLU A 5 -7.15 10.56 -8.85
CA GLU A 5 -5.91 11.11 -9.40
C GLU A 5 -4.73 10.61 -8.55
N PRO A 6 -3.62 10.16 -9.16
CA PRO A 6 -2.46 9.70 -8.41
C PRO A 6 -1.78 10.89 -7.72
N THR A 7 -2.13 11.17 -6.47
CA THR A 7 -1.42 12.15 -5.65
C THR A 7 -0.18 11.50 -5.02
N ARG A 8 0.98 11.69 -5.63
CA ARG A 8 2.29 11.36 -5.03
C ARG A 8 2.94 12.62 -4.49
N THR A 9 2.65 12.98 -3.25
CA THR A 9 3.27 14.11 -2.56
C THR A 9 4.23 13.63 -1.48
N ASN A 10 5.22 14.47 -1.15
CA ASN A 10 6.13 14.19 -0.03
C ASN A 10 5.37 13.99 1.29
N VAL A 11 4.27 14.72 1.50
CA VAL A 11 3.45 14.62 2.72
C VAL A 11 2.81 13.24 2.85
N ILE A 12 2.25 12.69 1.77
CA ILE A 12 1.62 11.36 1.81
C ILE A 12 2.67 10.27 2.02
N ALA A 13 3.82 10.36 1.35
CA ALA A 13 4.90 9.39 1.54
C ALA A 13 5.43 9.43 2.99
N ASP A 14 5.65 10.63 3.53
CA ASP A 14 6.09 10.82 4.92
C ASP A 14 5.10 10.23 5.93
N GLN A 15 3.82 10.53 5.78
CA GLN A 15 2.78 9.99 6.66
C GLN A 15 2.68 8.47 6.56
N PHE A 16 2.79 7.92 5.35
CA PHE A 16 2.78 6.47 5.14
C PHE A 16 3.90 5.77 5.93
N PHE A 17 5.15 6.24 5.82
CA PHE A 17 6.27 5.63 6.53
C PHE A 17 6.22 5.85 8.04
N ALA A 18 5.71 6.99 8.50
CA ALA A 18 5.48 7.24 9.92
C ALA A 18 4.48 6.23 10.51
N GLU A 19 3.31 6.06 9.88
CA GLU A 19 2.30 5.09 10.31
C GLU A 19 2.79 3.64 10.20
N LEU A 20 3.59 3.34 9.18
CA LEU A 20 4.15 2.00 8.99
C LEU A 20 5.09 1.62 10.14
N ARG A 21 5.97 2.53 10.57
CA ARG A 21 6.88 2.34 11.72
C ARG A 21 6.12 2.25 13.05
N GLU A 22 5.04 3.01 13.20
CA GLU A 22 4.21 2.96 14.41
C GLU A 22 3.52 1.60 14.57
N LYS A 23 3.03 1.03 13.47
CA LYS A 23 2.19 -0.19 13.49
C LYS A 23 2.99 -1.48 13.32
N HIS A 24 4.20 -1.42 12.80
CA HIS A 24 5.00 -2.59 12.44
C HIS A 24 6.47 -2.41 12.79
N ASP A 25 7.12 -3.49 13.22
CA ASP A 25 8.56 -3.55 13.41
C ASP A 25 9.26 -3.68 12.05
N VAL A 26 9.80 -2.57 11.56
CA VAL A 26 10.41 -2.44 10.22
C VAL A 26 11.81 -1.84 10.27
N ASP A 27 12.41 -1.70 11.46
CA ASP A 27 13.70 -1.05 11.63
C ASP A 27 14.83 -1.81 10.92
N ASP A 28 14.75 -3.14 10.88
CA ASP A 28 15.72 -4.00 10.19
C ASP A 28 15.32 -4.33 8.73
N ALA A 29 14.27 -3.70 8.20
CA ALA A 29 13.76 -3.99 6.86
C ALA A 29 14.44 -3.14 5.77
N ILE A 30 14.68 -3.75 4.59
CA ILE A 30 15.13 -3.03 3.40
C ILE A 30 13.95 -2.75 2.48
N PHE A 31 13.62 -1.48 2.29
CA PHE A 31 12.53 -1.04 1.43
C PHE A 31 12.95 -1.02 -0.05
N LEU A 32 12.23 -1.76 -0.89
CA LEU A 32 12.41 -1.73 -2.34
C LEU A 32 11.47 -0.69 -2.94
N VAL A 33 12.03 0.43 -3.40
CA VAL A 33 11.26 1.56 -3.94
C VAL A 33 11.64 1.85 -5.40
N ASP A 34 10.67 2.33 -6.17
CA ASP A 34 10.91 2.81 -7.53
C ASP A 34 11.65 4.16 -7.52
N GLY A 35 11.68 4.88 -8.64
CA GLY A 35 12.41 6.13 -8.77
C GLY A 35 11.69 7.34 -8.19
N ALA A 36 10.63 7.13 -7.38
CA ALA A 36 9.83 8.22 -6.85
C ALA A 36 10.58 8.97 -5.75
N VAL A 37 10.96 10.21 -6.05
CA VAL A 37 11.60 11.16 -5.12
C VAL A 37 10.87 11.28 -3.77
N PRO A 38 9.52 11.33 -3.70
CA PRO A 38 8.83 11.38 -2.41
C PRO A 38 9.10 10.19 -1.48
N LEU A 39 9.23 8.98 -2.04
CA LEU A 39 9.48 7.77 -1.24
C LEU A 39 10.91 7.74 -0.72
N HIS A 40 11.88 8.14 -1.55
CA HIS A 40 13.30 8.20 -1.15
C HIS A 40 13.48 9.14 0.02
N ARG A 41 12.94 10.36 -0.09
CA ARG A 41 13.01 11.36 0.98
C ARG A 41 12.34 10.91 2.27
N ALA A 42 11.23 10.18 2.17
CA ALA A 42 10.54 9.68 3.36
C ALA A 42 11.37 8.58 4.06
N CYS A 43 11.93 7.62 3.32
CA CYS A 43 12.83 6.62 3.90
C CYS A 43 14.03 7.28 4.60
N GLU A 44 14.70 8.23 3.93
CA GLU A 44 15.83 8.97 4.50
C GLU A 44 15.44 9.71 5.79
N LYS A 45 14.29 10.41 5.79
CA LYS A 45 13.80 11.15 6.95
C LYS A 45 13.51 10.24 8.15
N HIS A 46 13.01 9.03 7.89
CA HIS A 46 12.65 8.05 8.92
C HIS A 46 13.79 7.07 9.26
N GLY A 47 15.00 7.28 8.72
CA GLY A 47 16.16 6.42 8.97
C GLY A 47 15.97 4.97 8.50
N LEU A 48 15.14 4.75 7.48
CA LEU A 48 14.84 3.42 6.94
C LEU A 48 15.77 3.08 5.77
N ASP A 49 16.32 1.88 5.78
CA ASP A 49 17.14 1.39 4.68
C ASP A 49 16.28 1.18 3.43
N PHE A 50 16.75 1.67 2.28
CA PHE A 50 16.04 1.48 1.02
C PHE A 50 16.99 1.21 -0.14
N ARG A 51 16.47 0.50 -1.13
CA ARG A 51 17.16 0.22 -2.40
C ARG A 51 16.27 0.64 -3.55
N TYR A 52 16.85 1.42 -4.45
CA TYR A 52 16.24 1.75 -5.72
C TYR A 52 16.19 0.51 -6.63
N GLU A 53 15.00 0.12 -7.06
CA GLU A 53 14.82 -1.06 -7.89
C GLU A 53 13.97 -0.73 -9.12
N ARG A 54 14.60 -0.65 -10.30
CA ARG A 54 13.86 -0.41 -11.58
C ARG A 54 13.28 -1.69 -12.17
N HIS A 55 13.95 -2.83 -12.00
CA HIS A 55 13.68 -4.04 -12.78
C HIS A 55 13.86 -5.36 -12.00
N GLY A 56 14.17 -5.33 -10.70
CA GLY A 56 14.49 -6.50 -9.87
C GLY A 56 13.30 -7.43 -9.62
N ASN A 57 12.96 -7.71 -8.35
CA ASN A 57 11.89 -8.66 -8.00
C ASN A 57 10.47 -8.13 -8.28
N ARG A 58 10.33 -7.38 -9.38
CA ARG A 58 9.09 -6.96 -10.03
C ARG A 58 8.12 -8.12 -10.12
N ASN A 59 8.59 -9.34 -10.36
CA ASN A 59 7.75 -10.54 -10.33
C ASN A 59 7.04 -10.77 -8.99
N SER A 60 7.72 -10.67 -7.85
CA SER A 60 7.08 -10.89 -6.54
C SER A 60 6.17 -9.73 -6.17
N VAL A 61 6.63 -8.49 -6.37
CA VAL A 61 5.82 -7.29 -6.09
C VAL A 61 4.58 -7.24 -6.99
N GLU A 62 4.72 -7.46 -8.30
CA GLU A 62 3.58 -7.55 -9.22
C GLU A 62 2.67 -8.72 -8.91
N ARG A 63 3.19 -9.87 -8.44
CA ARG A 63 2.35 -10.99 -7.98
C ARG A 63 1.50 -10.57 -6.78
N VAL A 64 2.08 -9.90 -5.78
CA VAL A 64 1.34 -9.38 -4.63
C VAL A 64 0.27 -8.38 -5.09
N PHE A 65 0.63 -7.40 -5.93
CA PHE A 65 -0.35 -6.43 -6.45
C PHE A 65 -1.45 -7.07 -7.28
N ARG A 66 -1.13 -8.10 -8.08
CA ARG A 66 -2.13 -8.84 -8.87
C ARG A 66 -3.10 -9.58 -7.96
N GLU A 67 -2.58 -10.19 -6.90
CA GLU A 67 -3.42 -10.91 -5.93
C GLU A 67 -4.29 -9.96 -5.11
N ILE A 68 -3.75 -8.81 -4.67
CA ILE A 68 -4.54 -7.75 -4.02
C ILE A 68 -5.69 -7.32 -4.93
N LYS A 69 -5.40 -6.98 -6.20
CA LYS A 69 -6.44 -6.59 -7.17
C LYS A 69 -7.49 -7.69 -7.37
N ARG A 70 -7.06 -8.94 -7.55
CA ARG A 70 -7.96 -10.10 -7.71
C ARG A 70 -8.90 -10.22 -6.51
N ARG A 71 -8.38 -10.10 -5.30
CA ARG A 71 -9.15 -10.19 -4.06
C ARG A 71 -10.07 -9.00 -3.84
N THR A 72 -9.62 -7.78 -4.13
CA THR A 72 -10.50 -6.60 -4.10
C THR A 72 -11.69 -6.79 -5.04
N THR A 73 -11.47 -7.32 -6.25
CA THR A 73 -12.58 -7.68 -7.17
C THR A 73 -13.47 -8.77 -6.59
N SER A 74 -12.90 -9.83 -6.03
CA SER A 74 -13.69 -10.91 -5.42
C SER A 74 -14.53 -10.42 -4.25
N PHE A 75 -13.95 -9.60 -3.36
CA PHE A 75 -14.65 -8.98 -2.24
C PHE A 75 -15.79 -8.08 -2.74
N SER A 76 -15.53 -7.25 -3.74
CA SER A 76 -16.58 -6.43 -4.36
C SER A 76 -17.71 -7.23 -4.99
N ASN A 77 -17.42 -8.40 -5.55
CA ASN A 77 -18.46 -9.29 -6.08
C ASN A 77 -19.25 -9.97 -4.95
N CYS A 78 -18.60 -10.40 -3.87
CA CYS A 78 -19.26 -11.00 -2.71
C CYS A 78 -20.17 -10.02 -1.97
N PHE A 79 -19.78 -8.74 -1.93
CA PHE A 79 -20.49 -7.66 -1.25
C PHE A 79 -21.08 -6.66 -2.24
N SER A 80 -21.56 -7.12 -3.40
CA SER A 80 -22.10 -6.25 -4.46
C SER A 80 -23.29 -5.40 -4.04
N ASN A 81 -23.96 -5.79 -2.95
CA ASN A 81 -25.12 -5.10 -2.38
C ASN A 81 -24.77 -4.25 -1.14
N ALA A 82 -23.50 -4.24 -0.72
CA ALA A 82 -23.05 -3.40 0.38
C ALA A 82 -22.59 -2.06 -0.17
N GLU A 83 -23.06 -0.97 0.45
CA GLU A 83 -22.58 0.37 0.15
C GLU A 83 -21.65 0.84 1.27
N ALA A 84 -20.53 1.46 0.90
CA ALA A 84 -19.69 2.24 1.81
C ALA A 84 -19.75 3.71 1.40
N GLU A 85 -19.79 4.60 2.39
CA GLU A 85 -19.89 6.04 2.15
C GLU A 85 -18.59 6.58 1.52
N THR A 86 -17.46 5.97 1.87
CA THR A 86 -16.15 6.33 1.34
C THR A 86 -15.33 5.15 0.84
N ALA A 87 -14.36 5.44 -0.04
CA ALA A 87 -13.38 4.45 -0.48
C ALA A 87 -12.47 3.96 0.66
N ASP A 88 -12.23 4.78 1.68
CA ASP A 88 -11.44 4.41 2.85
C ASP A 88 -12.17 3.36 3.71
N GLU A 89 -13.45 3.58 4.01
CA GLU A 89 -14.29 2.60 4.72
C GLU A 89 -14.37 1.26 3.98
N TRP A 90 -14.46 1.32 2.65
CA TRP A 90 -14.44 0.13 1.81
C TRP A 90 -13.12 -0.65 1.94
N LEU A 91 -11.97 0.06 1.89
CA LEU A 91 -10.65 -0.55 2.02
C LEU A 91 -10.39 -1.10 3.43
N ARG A 92 -10.86 -0.43 4.48
CA ARG A 92 -10.77 -0.93 5.86
C ARG A 92 -11.58 -2.21 6.05
N SER A 93 -12.79 -2.27 5.50
CA SER A 93 -13.65 -3.46 5.53
C SER A 93 -12.98 -4.64 4.82
N PHE A 94 -12.39 -4.38 3.64
CA PHE A 94 -11.59 -5.37 2.92
C PHE A 94 -10.39 -5.84 3.75
N ALA A 95 -9.61 -4.93 4.33
CA ALA A 95 -8.44 -5.26 5.13
C ALA A 95 -8.78 -6.07 6.39
N PHE A 96 -9.88 -5.74 7.07
CA PHE A 96 -10.38 -6.48 8.22
C PHE A 96 -10.75 -7.92 7.82
N ALA A 97 -11.57 -8.08 6.79
CA ALA A 97 -11.94 -9.41 6.30
C ALA A 97 -10.72 -10.22 5.88
N TRP A 98 -9.71 -9.58 5.29
CA TRP A 98 -8.49 -10.22 4.83
C TRP A 98 -7.55 -10.65 5.97
N ASN A 99 -7.35 -9.80 6.98
CA ASN A 99 -6.39 -10.04 8.07
C ASN A 99 -6.95 -10.88 9.22
N GLN A 100 -8.27 -11.11 9.27
CA GLN A 100 -8.94 -11.90 10.32
C GLN A 100 -9.39 -13.29 9.87
N LEU A 101 -9.49 -13.54 8.56
CA LEU A 101 -9.93 -14.84 8.00
C LEU A 101 -8.76 -15.76 7.60
N ILE A 102 -7.54 -15.46 8.03
CA ILE A 102 -6.32 -16.27 7.82
C ILE A 102 -5.58 -16.41 9.13
#